data_AF-A0A7J9TKT5-F1
#
_entry.id   AF-A0A7J9TKT5-F1
#
_cell.length_a   1.000
_cell.length_b   1.000
_cell.length_c   1.000
_cell.angle_alpha   90.00
_cell.angle_beta   90.00
_cell.angle_gamma   90.00
#
_symmetry.space_group_name_H-M   'P 1'
#
loop_
_entity.id
_entity.type
_entity.pdbx_description
1 polymer ?
#
loop_
_entity_poly.entity_id
_entity_poly.type
_entity_poly.pdbx_seq_one_letter_code
_entity_poly.pdbx_strand_id
1 'polypeptide(L)' 'MNTKEKIGELVLILGIVLFVGGAIGYVTGQLPTEQIPGIGALALMFTVIGLNMKKAKQ' A
#
# COMPACT_ATOMS: atom_id res chain seq x y z
N MET A 1 -8.82 17.97 8.94
CA MET A 1 -8.82 17.09 7.74
C MET A 1 -10.23 16.65 7.44
N ASN A 2 -10.64 16.66 6.17
CA ASN A 2 -11.91 16.08 5.76
C ASN A 2 -11.85 14.55 5.87
N THR A 3 -12.98 13.88 6.07
CA THR A 3 -13.05 12.40 6.16
C THR A 3 -12.39 11.72 4.97
N LYS A 4 -12.52 12.28 3.76
CA LYS A 4 -11.86 11.79 2.53
C LYS A 4 -10.33 11.82 2.60
N GLU A 5 -9.77 12.84 3.26
CA GLU A 5 -8.33 13.04 3.42
C GLU A 5 -7.75 12.06 4.46
N LYS A 6 -8.49 11.82 5.55
CA LYS A 6 -8.19 10.77 6.53
C LYS A 6 -8.23 9.37 5.92
N ILE A 7 -9.22 9.10 5.06
CA ILE A 7 -9.32 7.82 4.34
C ILE A 7 -8.14 7.68 3.37
N GLY A 8 -7.82 8.73 2.62
CA GLY A 8 -6.67 8.73 1.71
C GLY A 8 -5.36 8.43 2.44
N GLU A 9 -5.14 9.04 3.61
CA GLU A 9 -3.97 8.78 4.45
C GLU A 9 -3.93 7.34 4.99
N LEU A 10 -5.06 6.82 5.48
CA LEU A 10 -5.16 5.44 5.96
C LEU A 10 -4.85 4.42 4.85
N VAL A 11 -5.38 4.65 3.65
CA VAL A 11 -5.14 3.82 2.46
C VAL A 11 -3.66 3.86 2.05
N LEU A 12 -3.03 5.03 2.15
CA LEU A 12 -1.60 5.21 1.87
C LEU A 12 -0.74 4.43 2.87
N ILE A 13 -1.09 4.48 4.16
CA ILE A 13 -0.43 3.69 5.22
C ILE A 13 -0.59 2.19 4.95
N LEU A 14 -1.79 1.73 4.55
CA LEU A 14 -2.01 0.32 4.19
C LEU A 14 -1.09 -0.12 3.05
N GLY A 15 -0.96 0.69 2.00
CA GLY A 15 -0.07 0.40 0.87
C GLY A 15 1.40 0.26 1.30
N ILE A 16 1.88 1.15 2.16
CA ILE A 16 3.24 1.10 2.70
C ILE A 16 3.44 -0.15 3.57
N VAL A 17 2.48 -0.47 4.45
CA VAL A 17 2.55 -1.66 5.31
C VAL A 17 2.58 -2.94 4.48
N LEU A 18 1.75 -3.02 3.43
CA LEU A 18 1.77 -4.14 2.48
C LEU A 18 3.12 -4.27 1.75
N PHE A 19 3.71 -3.14 1.35
CA PHE A 19 5.02 -3.13 0.69
C PHE A 19 6.14 -3.60 1.62
N VAL A 20 6.25 -3.01 2.81
CA VAL A 20 7.29 -3.35 3.80
C VAL A 20 7.10 -4.77 4.32
N GLY A 21 5.86 -5.14 4.67
CA GLY A 21 5.53 -6.49 5.13
C GLY A 21 5.79 -7.56 4.06
N GLY A 22 5.41 -7.28 2.81
CA GLY A 22 5.70 -8.15 1.67
C GLY A 22 7.20 -8.32 1.41
N ALA A 23 7.97 -7.23 1.50
CA ALA A 23 9.42 -7.27 1.36
C ALA A 23 10.09 -8.08 2.48
N ILE A 24 9.67 -7.89 3.73
CA ILE A 24 10.17 -8.67 4.87
C ILE A 24 9.82 -10.15 4.71
N GLY A 25 8.58 -10.47 4.35
CA GLY A 25 8.13 -11.85 4.13
C GLY A 25 8.93 -12.54 3.02
N TYR A 26 9.25 -11.81 1.95
CA TYR A 26 10.11 -12.31 0.88
C TYR A 26 11.54 -12.59 1.37
N VAL A 27 12.17 -11.62 2.05
CA VAL A 27 13.56 -11.74 2.54
C VAL A 27 13.71 -12.85 3.59
N THR A 28 12.68 -13.06 4.41
CA THR A 28 12.65 -14.12 5.44
C THR A 28 12.24 -15.49 4.89
N GLY A 29 11.93 -15.60 3.58
CA GLY A 29 11.48 -16.84 2.95
C GLY A 29 10.11 -17.33 3.40
N GLN A 30 9.35 -16.49 4.10
CA GLN A 30 7.99 -16.79 4.59
C GLN A 30 6.93 -16.63 3.48
N LEU A 31 7.29 -15.97 2.37
CA LEU A 31 6.37 -15.62 1.29
C LEU A 31 6.75 -16.37 0.00
N PRO A 32 5.84 -17.15 -0.60
CA PRO A 32 6.07 -17.79 -1.89
C PRO A 32 6.30 -16.74 -2.99
N THR A 33 7.28 -16.97 -3.87
CA THR A 33 7.64 -16.05 -4.96
C THR A 33 6.46 -15.73 -5.88
N GLU A 34 5.54 -16.67 -6.02
CA GLU A 34 4.31 -16.57 -6.82
C GLU A 34 3.33 -15.51 -6.28
N GLN A 35 3.38 -15.20 -4.98
CA GLN A 35 2.51 -14.22 -4.34
C GLN A 35 3.08 -12.80 -4.37
N ILE A 36 4.39 -12.64 -4.63
CA ILE A 36 5.07 -11.34 -4.67
C ILE A 36 4.46 -10.40 -5.71
N PRO A 37 4.17 -10.82 -6.96
CA PRO A 37 3.55 -9.94 -7.94
C PRO A 37 2.17 -9.44 -7.47
N GLY A 38 1.37 -10.30 -6.84
CA GLY A 38 0.07 -9.94 -6.30
C GLY A 38 0.16 -8.92 -5.16
N ILE A 39 1.05 -9.16 -4.20
CA ILE A 39 1.27 -8.26 -3.06
C ILE A 39 1.86 -6.92 -3.52
N GLY A 40 2.80 -6.95 -4.46
CA GLY A 40 3.36 -5.75 -5.08
C GLY A 40 2.30 -4.93 -5.83
N ALA A 41 1.45 -5.59 -6.62
CA ALA A 41 0.35 -4.91 -7.33
C ALA A 41 -0.64 -4.27 -6.35
N LEU A 42 -1.02 -4.97 -5.28
CA LEU A 42 -1.89 -4.44 -4.24
C LEU A 42 -1.26 -3.25 -3.52
N ALA A 43 0.01 -3.35 -3.12
CA ALA A 43 0.74 -2.26 -2.47
C ALA A 43 0.79 -1.00 -3.35
N LEU A 44 1.06 -1.16 -4.65
CA LEU A 44 1.04 -0.07 -5.62
C LEU A 44 -0.35 0.54 -5.80
N MET A 45 -1.40 -0.31 -5.93
CA MET A 45 -2.78 0.16 -6.05
C MET A 45 -3.20 1.01 -4.84
N PHE A 46 -2.99 0.52 -3.62
CA PHE A 46 -3.31 1.27 -2.41
C PHE A 46 -2.50 2.57 -2.31
N THR A 47 -1.21 2.54 -2.66
CA THR A 47 -0.38 3.75 -2.64
C THR A 47 -0.89 4.80 -3.64
N VAL A 48 -1.19 4.41 -4.88
CA VAL A 48 -1.70 5.32 -5.93
C VAL A 48 -3.08 5.88 -5.56
N ILE A 49 -3.98 5.05 -5.05
CA ILE A 49 -5.31 5.49 -4.62
C ILE A 49 -5.21 6.46 -3.45
N GLY A 50 -4.46 6.10 -2.40
CA GLY A 50 -4.27 6.96 -1.22
C GLY A 50 -3.63 8.30 -1.58
N LEU A 51 -2.65 8.29 -2.48
CA LEU A 51 -1.94 9.49 -2.91
C LEU A 51 -2.81 10.39 -3.79
N ASN A 52 -3.65 9.83 -4.67
CA ASN A 52 -4.65 10.61 -5.42
C ASN A 52 -5.72 11.21 -4.52
N MET A 53 -6.23 10.45 -3.54
CA MET A 53 -7.22 10.96 -2.58
C MET A 53 -6.65 12.08 -1.70
N LYS A 54 -5.35 12.00 -1.37
CA LYS A 54 -4.63 13.06 -0.65
C LYS A 54 -4.36 14.29 -1.53
N LYS A 55 -3.99 14.08 -2.81
CA LYS A 55 -3.71 15.16 -3.78
C LYS A 55 -4.94 15.86 -4.34
N ALA A 56 -6.12 15.22 -4.37
CA ALA A 56 -7.37 15.83 -4.84
C ALA A 56 -7.83 17.06 -4.00
N LYS A 57 -7.03 17.50 -3.03
CA LYS A 57 -7.28 18.64 -2.14
C LYS A 57 -6.14 19.68 -2.15
N GLN A 58 -5.03 19.44 -2.86
CA GLN A 58 -4.01 20.47 -3.12
C GLN A 58 -4.29 21.14 -4.47
#